data_AF-A0A4Q5ZP51-F1
#
_entry.id   AF-A0A4Q5ZP51-F1
#
_cell.length_a   1.000
_cell.length_b   1.000
_cell.length_c   1.000
_cell.angle_alpha   90.00
_cell.angle_beta   90.00
_cell.angle_gamma   90.00
#
_symmetry.space_group_name_H-M   'P 1'
#
loop_
_entity.id
_entity.type
_entity.pdbx_description
1 polymer ?
#
loop_
_entity_poly.entity_id
_entity_poly.type
_entity_poly.pdbx_seq_one_letter_code
_entity_poly.pdbx_strand_id
1 'polypeptide(L)'
;MDHKYISQLKQLRDTIAIGVSEGLQLLKAHDGNMEAMISSFKKQSLDKVLTSTRQHESYVLPLLEQHQYDSSRVIEMIEDQLSLVQGAEVPSTLYYLHKFRNDKSMAVTKIAELIIHNNKLERMRPFAVNAFPWFYAAEMAGLNAYDLCVVSLTEWLDYEEQEPFSSVIHYNTDLVTRQMELIGLPELARDICCSAAIAWRKNKSTKKGKLTGTTRTSLYHNDKKFREALKRFSKNKVLLIEHLYDYISANQAHFS
;
A
#
# COMPACT_ATOMS: atom_id res chain seq x y z
N MET A 1 -1.59 -30.61 33.73
CA MET A 1 -2.09 -29.25 34.02
C MET A 1 -3.40 -29.40 34.75
N ASP A 2 -3.54 -28.75 35.90
CA ASP A 2 -4.71 -28.86 36.77
C ASP A 2 -5.97 -28.32 36.07
N HIS A 3 -7.08 -29.07 36.06
CA HIS A 3 -8.33 -28.72 35.38
C HIS A 3 -8.88 -27.36 35.84
N LYS A 4 -8.57 -26.97 37.08
CA LYS A 4 -8.90 -25.66 37.66
C LYS A 4 -8.26 -24.50 36.89
N TYR A 5 -6.97 -24.61 36.54
CA TYR A 5 -6.23 -23.55 35.83
C TYR A 5 -6.74 -23.34 34.41
N ILE A 6 -7.15 -24.40 33.72
CA ILE A 6 -7.70 -24.32 32.36
C ILE A 6 -9.07 -23.62 32.39
N SER A 7 -9.89 -23.90 33.40
CA SER A 7 -11.19 -23.23 33.59
C SER A 7 -11.03 -21.73 33.91
N GLN A 8 -10.12 -21.39 34.82
CA GLN A 8 -9.83 -20.00 35.17
C GLN A 8 -9.25 -19.21 33.98
N LEU A 9 -8.42 -19.84 33.15
CA LEU A 9 -7.91 -19.22 31.92
C LEU A 9 -9.01 -18.90 30.91
N LYS A 10 -10.02 -19.78 30.76
CA LYS A 10 -11.17 -19.51 29.89
C LYS A 10 -11.96 -18.29 30.36
N GLN A 11 -12.33 -18.26 31.64
CA GLN A 11 -13.03 -17.12 32.25
C GLN A 11 -12.25 -15.81 32.11
N LEU A 12 -10.93 -15.86 32.25
CA LEU A 12 -10.07 -14.69 32.06
C LEU A 12 -10.17 -14.14 30.63
N ARG A 13 -10.12 -15.04 29.64
CA ARG A 13 -10.16 -14.70 28.22
C ARG A 13 -11.53 -14.21 27.74
N ASP A 14 -12.59 -14.52 28.46
CA ASP A 14 -13.93 -13.97 28.20
C ASP A 14 -14.03 -12.50 28.64
N THR A 15 -13.13 -12.03 29.50
CA THR A 15 -13.13 -10.68 30.08
C THR A 15 -12.07 -9.77 29.48
N ILE A 16 -10.91 -10.32 29.10
CA ILE A 16 -9.77 -9.58 28.57
C ILE A 16 -9.11 -10.33 27.40
N ALA A 17 -8.63 -9.59 26.41
CA ALA A 17 -7.92 -10.12 25.25
C ALA A 17 -6.50 -10.56 25.64
N ILE A 18 -6.35 -11.78 26.15
CA ILE A 18 -5.07 -12.32 26.63
C ILE A 18 -4.69 -13.65 25.97
N GLY A 19 -3.39 -13.79 25.67
CA GLY A 19 -2.82 -15.03 25.14
C GLY A 19 -2.74 -16.15 26.19
N VAL A 20 -2.71 -17.41 25.74
CA VAL A 20 -2.64 -18.58 26.64
C VAL A 20 -1.42 -18.53 27.57
N SER A 21 -0.24 -18.23 27.01
CA SER A 21 1.01 -18.21 27.79
C SER A 21 1.01 -17.10 28.84
N GLU A 22 0.62 -15.88 28.43
CA GLU A 22 0.55 -14.71 29.30
C GLU A 22 -0.50 -14.88 30.40
N GLY A 23 -1.67 -15.43 30.06
CA GLY A 23 -2.71 -15.74 31.03
C GLY A 23 -2.28 -16.80 32.05
N LEU A 24 -1.54 -17.83 31.64
CA LEU A 24 -0.99 -18.82 32.56
C LEU A 24 0.11 -18.25 33.47
N GLN A 25 0.91 -17.30 32.99
CA GLN A 25 1.91 -16.60 33.81
C GLN A 25 1.23 -15.72 34.85
N LEU A 26 0.21 -14.95 34.47
CA LEU A 26 -0.57 -14.12 35.39
C LEU A 26 -1.31 -14.96 36.44
N LEU A 27 -1.89 -16.11 36.04
CA LEU A 27 -2.52 -17.06 36.97
C LEU A 27 -1.55 -17.57 38.04
N LYS A 28 -0.29 -17.84 37.66
CA LYS A 28 0.76 -18.25 38.60
C LYS A 28 1.26 -17.10 39.48
N ALA A 29 1.34 -15.89 38.94
CA ALA A 29 1.89 -14.73 39.66
C ALA A 29 0.94 -14.18 40.75
N HIS A 30 -0.35 -14.46 40.64
CA HIS A 30 -1.38 -13.95 41.56
C HIS A 30 -2.12 -15.07 42.31
N ASP A 31 -1.53 -16.26 42.41
CA ASP A 31 -2.09 -17.44 43.10
C ASP A 31 -3.57 -17.75 42.71
N GLY A 32 -3.93 -17.47 41.46
CA GLY A 32 -5.30 -17.66 40.95
C GLY A 32 -6.34 -16.64 41.43
N ASN A 33 -5.93 -15.50 42.02
CA ASN A 33 -6.85 -14.39 42.32
C ASN A 33 -7.21 -13.60 41.05
N MET A 34 -8.42 -13.86 40.55
CA MET A 34 -8.92 -13.32 39.29
C MET A 34 -9.10 -11.79 39.29
N GLU A 35 -9.60 -11.20 40.37
CA GLU A 35 -9.83 -9.74 40.44
C GLU A 35 -8.51 -8.96 40.42
N ALA A 36 -7.53 -9.43 41.21
CA ALA A 36 -6.21 -8.83 41.26
C ALA A 36 -5.49 -8.93 39.91
N MET A 37 -5.63 -10.07 39.21
CA MET A 37 -5.10 -10.27 37.87
C MET A 37 -5.72 -9.33 36.84
N ILE A 38 -7.06 -9.25 36.80
CA ILE A 38 -7.76 -8.41 35.83
C ILE A 38 -7.35 -6.95 36.06
N SER A 39 -7.32 -6.47 37.30
CA SER A 39 -6.86 -5.10 37.60
C SER A 39 -5.42 -4.87 37.17
N SER A 40 -4.52 -5.82 37.44
CA SER A 40 -3.11 -5.75 37.04
C SER A 40 -2.96 -5.71 35.52
N PHE A 41 -3.66 -6.57 34.78
CA PHE A 41 -3.61 -6.62 33.32
C PHE A 41 -4.18 -5.34 32.67
N LYS A 42 -5.31 -4.85 33.19
CA LYS A 42 -5.92 -3.61 32.72
C LYS A 42 -4.96 -2.43 32.87
N LYS A 43 -4.30 -2.34 34.04
CA LYS A 43 -3.29 -1.30 34.29
C LYS A 43 -2.09 -1.42 33.35
N GLN A 44 -1.54 -2.62 33.19
CA GLN A 44 -0.42 -2.85 32.26
C GLN A 44 -0.78 -2.51 30.82
N SER A 45 -1.99 -2.85 30.40
CA SER A 45 -2.51 -2.53 29.07
C SER A 45 -2.63 -1.01 28.88
N LEU A 46 -3.17 -0.30 29.86
CA LEU A 46 -3.25 1.16 29.87
C LEU A 46 -1.86 1.79 29.80
N ASP A 47 -0.96 1.42 30.70
CA ASP A 47 0.41 1.95 30.76
C ASP A 47 1.15 1.74 29.42
N LYS A 48 0.98 0.57 28.79
CA LYS A 48 1.56 0.26 27.47
C LYS A 48 1.02 1.19 26.38
N VAL A 49 -0.29 1.42 26.31
CA VAL A 49 -0.88 2.33 25.31
C VAL A 49 -0.46 3.77 25.56
N LEU A 50 -0.50 4.25 26.80
CA LEU A 50 -0.09 5.62 27.16
C LEU A 50 1.37 5.87 26.81
N THR A 51 2.26 4.93 27.13
CA THR A 51 3.69 5.05 26.82
C THR A 51 3.95 5.05 25.31
N SER A 52 3.24 4.21 24.55
CA SER A 52 3.46 4.07 23.10
C SER A 52 2.89 5.25 22.31
N THR A 53 1.71 5.73 22.69
CA THR A 53 0.96 6.74 21.93
C THR A 53 1.13 8.16 22.48
N ARG A 54 1.63 8.29 23.71
CA ARG A 54 1.76 9.55 24.49
C ARG A 54 0.43 10.30 24.66
N GLN A 55 -0.69 9.60 24.52
CA GLN A 55 -2.03 10.18 24.69
C GLN A 55 -2.45 10.21 26.16
N HIS A 56 -3.48 11.01 26.45
CA HIS A 56 -4.03 11.13 27.79
C HIS A 56 -4.92 9.92 28.15
N GLU A 57 -4.92 9.52 29.42
CA GLU A 57 -5.72 8.40 29.93
C GLU A 57 -7.21 8.53 29.60
N SER A 58 -7.77 9.74 29.70
CA SER A 58 -9.17 10.01 29.38
C SER A 58 -9.56 9.71 27.93
N TYR A 59 -8.59 9.70 27.00
CA TYR A 59 -8.80 9.33 25.60
C TYR A 59 -8.60 7.82 25.38
N VAL A 60 -7.59 7.25 26.04
CA VAL A 60 -7.19 5.84 25.85
C VAL A 60 -8.12 4.85 26.55
N LEU A 61 -8.56 5.16 27.78
CA LEU A 61 -9.30 4.23 28.62
C LEU A 61 -10.61 3.74 27.97
N PRO A 62 -11.45 4.62 27.37
CA PRO A 62 -12.67 4.17 26.68
C PRO A 62 -12.39 3.21 25.51
N LEU A 63 -11.29 3.43 24.77
CA LEU A 63 -10.91 2.57 23.65
C LEU A 63 -10.45 1.19 24.13
N LEU A 64 -9.68 1.14 25.23
CA LEU A 64 -9.30 -0.13 25.85
C LEU A 64 -10.53 -0.91 26.35
N GLU A 65 -11.49 -0.24 26.99
CA GLU A 65 -12.72 -0.89 27.43
C GLU A 65 -13.53 -1.46 26.26
N GLN A 66 -13.68 -0.69 25.18
CA GLN A 66 -14.35 -1.14 23.97
C GLN A 66 -13.67 -2.35 23.31
N HIS A 67 -12.36 -2.45 23.43
CA HIS A 67 -11.55 -3.49 22.80
C HIS A 67 -11.02 -4.55 23.78
N GLN A 68 -11.70 -4.75 24.92
CA GLN A 68 -11.38 -5.79 25.91
C GLN A 68 -9.89 -5.75 26.35
N TYR A 69 -9.33 -4.55 26.42
CA TYR A 69 -7.94 -4.28 26.79
C TYR A 69 -6.90 -4.89 25.84
N ASP A 70 -7.26 -5.10 24.56
CA ASP A 70 -6.31 -5.40 23.49
C ASP A 70 -5.44 -4.16 23.19
N SER A 71 -4.36 -4.01 23.96
CA SER A 71 -3.43 -2.89 23.84
C SER A 71 -2.83 -2.74 22.44
N SER A 72 -2.56 -3.84 21.74
CA SER A 72 -1.94 -3.80 20.42
C SER A 72 -2.91 -3.23 19.39
N ARG A 73 -4.16 -3.69 19.40
CA ARG A 73 -5.21 -3.16 18.54
C ARG A 73 -5.49 -1.69 18.80
N VAL A 74 -5.57 -1.30 20.08
CA VAL A 74 -5.83 0.11 20.44
C VAL A 74 -4.66 1.01 20.04
N ILE A 75 -3.40 0.57 20.21
CA ILE A 75 -2.23 1.31 19.71
C ILE A 75 -2.33 1.53 18.21
N GLU A 76 -2.55 0.46 17.43
CA GLU A 76 -2.66 0.56 15.97
C GLU A 76 -3.77 1.51 15.53
N MET A 77 -4.93 1.46 16.19
CA MET A 77 -6.05 2.37 15.91
C MET A 77 -5.71 3.83 16.19
N ILE A 78 -5.05 4.12 17.32
CA ILE A 78 -4.65 5.49 17.68
C ILE A 78 -3.56 6.00 16.73
N GLU A 79 -2.56 5.17 16.43
CA GLU A 79 -1.49 5.49 15.48
C GLU A 79 -2.06 5.80 14.09
N ASP A 80 -3.05 5.05 13.62
CA ASP A 80 -3.75 5.31 12.35
C ASP A 80 -4.56 6.60 12.37
N GLN A 81 -5.35 6.83 13.41
CA GLN A 81 -6.24 8.00 13.50
C GLN A 81 -5.47 9.32 13.57
N LEU A 82 -4.34 9.32 14.29
CA LEU A 82 -3.54 10.51 14.54
C LEU A 82 -2.25 10.56 13.71
N SER A 83 -2.03 9.60 12.80
CA SER A 83 -0.80 9.48 12.02
C SER A 83 0.45 9.56 12.90
N LEU A 84 0.52 8.74 13.96
CA LEU A 84 1.61 8.79 14.93
C LEU A 84 2.82 7.96 14.50
N VAL A 85 4.01 8.49 14.77
CA VAL A 85 5.27 7.74 14.77
C VAL A 85 5.96 7.97 16.10
N GLN A 86 6.15 6.88 16.88
CA GLN A 86 6.78 6.94 18.22
C GLN A 86 6.08 7.94 19.16
N GLY A 87 4.75 8.04 19.06
CA GLY A 87 3.92 8.92 19.89
C GLY A 87 3.95 10.40 19.49
N ALA A 88 4.48 10.76 18.31
CA ALA A 88 4.41 12.11 17.76
C ALA A 88 3.59 12.11 16.46
N GLU A 89 2.70 13.08 16.32
CA GLU A 89 1.97 13.33 15.07
C GLU A 89 2.95 13.71 13.96
N VAL A 90 2.81 13.09 12.80
CA VAL A 90 3.61 13.38 11.61
C VAL A 90 2.70 13.54 10.38
N PRO A 91 3.16 14.18 9.30
CA PRO A 91 2.43 14.20 8.03
C PRO A 91 2.10 12.77 7.57
N SER A 92 0.89 12.55 7.02
CA SER A 92 0.40 11.22 6.65
C SER A 92 1.33 10.47 5.68
N THR A 93 2.04 11.19 4.81
CA THR A 93 3.05 10.59 3.93
C THR A 93 4.20 9.95 4.73
N LEU A 94 4.73 10.65 5.74
CA LEU A 94 5.78 10.12 6.61
C LEU A 94 5.27 8.96 7.46
N TYR A 95 4.02 9.06 7.92
CA TYR A 95 3.36 7.96 8.61
C TYR A 95 3.33 6.68 7.76
N TYR A 96 2.87 6.76 6.50
CA TYR A 96 2.82 5.59 5.62
C TYR A 96 4.20 5.03 5.27
N LEU A 97 5.20 5.89 5.06
CA LEU A 97 6.59 5.44 4.86
C LEU A 97 7.10 4.64 6.06
N HIS A 98 6.80 5.08 7.29
CA HIS A 98 7.22 4.39 8.51
C HIS A 98 6.42 3.10 8.77
N LYS A 99 5.08 3.16 8.65
CA LYS A 99 4.17 2.02 8.87
C LYS A 99 4.48 0.87 7.91
N PHE A 100 4.69 1.20 6.64
CA PHE A 100 4.91 0.23 5.57
C PHE A 100 6.37 0.16 5.12
N ARG A 101 7.34 0.46 6.00
CA ARG A 101 8.79 0.40 5.67
C ARG A 101 9.27 -0.96 5.15
N ASN A 102 8.58 -2.04 5.55
CA ASN A 102 8.87 -3.40 5.12
C ASN A 102 7.99 -3.86 3.93
N ASP A 103 7.02 -3.04 3.53
CA ASP A 103 6.12 -3.26 2.39
C ASP A 103 6.06 -1.97 1.55
N LYS A 104 7.13 -1.74 0.80
CA LYS A 104 7.29 -0.53 -0.03
C LYS A 104 6.14 -0.35 -1.02
N SER A 105 5.57 -1.45 -1.51
CA SER A 105 4.43 -1.42 -2.43
C SER A 105 3.21 -0.78 -1.75
N MET A 106 2.87 -1.26 -0.54
CA MET A 106 1.75 -0.70 0.22
C MET A 106 1.97 0.77 0.59
N ALA A 107 3.20 1.15 0.94
CA ALA A 107 3.55 2.54 1.22
C ALA A 107 3.26 3.44 0.01
N VAL A 108 3.77 3.06 -1.18
CA VAL A 108 3.58 3.79 -2.43
C VAL A 108 2.09 3.91 -2.79
N THR A 109 1.34 2.82 -2.68
CA THR A 109 -0.11 2.81 -2.95
C THR A 109 -0.86 3.76 -2.02
N LYS A 110 -0.61 3.70 -0.70
CA LYS A 110 -1.29 4.56 0.28
C LYS A 110 -0.99 6.04 0.07
N ILE A 111 0.25 6.35 -0.31
CA ILE A 111 0.66 7.73 -0.59
C ILE A 111 0.03 8.22 -1.90
N ALA A 112 -0.05 7.38 -2.94
CA ALA A 112 -0.77 7.73 -4.17
C ALA A 112 -2.28 7.98 -3.91
N GLU A 113 -2.93 7.12 -3.12
CA GLU A 113 -4.33 7.31 -2.70
C GLU A 113 -4.53 8.64 -1.96
N LEU A 114 -3.62 8.99 -1.05
CA LEU A 114 -3.64 10.27 -0.34
C LEU A 114 -3.51 11.45 -1.30
N ILE A 115 -2.58 11.41 -2.26
CA ILE A 115 -2.39 12.45 -3.27
C ILE A 115 -3.64 12.60 -4.14
N ILE A 116 -4.21 11.49 -4.60
CA ILE A 116 -5.45 11.45 -5.38
C ILE A 116 -6.60 12.13 -4.60
N HIS A 117 -6.76 11.77 -3.33
CA HIS A 117 -7.80 12.33 -2.46
C HIS A 117 -7.61 13.84 -2.25
N ASN A 118 -6.40 14.27 -1.90
CA ASN A 118 -6.10 15.67 -1.60
C ASN A 118 -6.23 16.58 -2.83
N ASN A 119 -5.88 16.06 -4.01
CA ASN A 119 -6.05 16.76 -5.27
C ASN A 119 -7.45 16.57 -5.90
N LYS A 120 -8.35 15.83 -5.22
CA LYS A 120 -9.73 15.55 -5.68
C LYS A 120 -9.78 15.02 -7.12
N LEU A 121 -8.84 14.15 -7.47
CA LEU A 121 -8.80 13.58 -8.81
C LEU A 121 -9.95 12.58 -8.98
N GLU A 122 -10.68 12.70 -10.07
CA GLU A 122 -11.77 11.79 -10.41
C GLU A 122 -11.38 10.93 -11.61
N ARG A 123 -11.44 9.60 -11.44
CA ARG A 123 -11.20 8.69 -12.55
C ARG A 123 -12.40 8.72 -13.50
N MET A 124 -12.15 8.89 -14.80
CA MET A 124 -13.23 8.83 -15.77
C MET A 124 -13.77 7.39 -15.88
N ARG A 125 -15.08 7.23 -15.69
CA ARG A 125 -15.76 5.95 -15.95
C ARG A 125 -15.71 5.64 -17.45
N PRO A 126 -15.19 4.48 -17.86
CA PRO A 126 -15.32 4.06 -19.24
C PRO A 126 -16.81 3.86 -19.56
N PHE A 127 -17.19 4.07 -20.81
CA PHE A 127 -18.56 3.83 -21.30
C PHE A 127 -19.04 2.37 -21.13
N ALA A 128 -18.16 1.44 -20.75
CA ALA A 128 -18.47 0.04 -20.51
C ALA A 128 -18.72 -0.22 -19.01
N VAL A 129 -19.85 -0.86 -18.72
CA VAL A 129 -20.43 -1.10 -17.38
C VAL A 129 -19.51 -1.92 -16.43
N ASN A 130 -18.45 -2.54 -16.95
CA ASN A 130 -17.55 -3.43 -16.19
C ASN A 130 -16.06 -3.04 -16.27
N ALA A 131 -15.72 -1.86 -16.78
CA ALA A 131 -14.33 -1.44 -16.87
C ALA A 131 -13.94 -0.61 -15.65
N PHE A 132 -12.82 -0.97 -15.00
CA PHE A 132 -12.23 -0.13 -13.97
C PHE A 132 -11.93 1.26 -14.55
N PRO A 133 -12.31 2.35 -13.87
CA PRO A 133 -11.95 3.67 -14.31
C PRO A 133 -10.45 3.87 -14.08
N TRP A 134 -9.79 4.51 -15.04
CA TRP A 134 -8.34 4.74 -15.06
C TRP A 134 -8.06 6.23 -15.31
N PHE A 135 -6.97 6.78 -14.78
CA PHE A 135 -6.57 8.17 -15.06
C PHE A 135 -5.86 8.30 -16.42
N TYR A 136 -6.34 9.15 -17.31
CA TYR A 136 -5.55 9.58 -18.46
C TYR A 136 -4.65 10.76 -18.08
N ALA A 137 -3.74 11.13 -18.98
CA ALA A 137 -2.82 12.24 -18.76
C ALA A 137 -3.53 13.58 -18.49
N ALA A 138 -4.76 13.76 -18.98
CA ALA A 138 -5.51 15.01 -18.83
C ALA A 138 -5.99 15.22 -17.39
N GLU A 139 -6.43 14.15 -16.72
CA GLU A 139 -6.92 14.16 -15.34
C GLU A 139 -5.78 14.44 -14.35
N MET A 140 -4.56 14.06 -14.69
CA MET A 140 -3.36 14.29 -13.89
C MET A 140 -2.64 15.61 -14.21
N ALA A 141 -3.09 16.37 -15.21
CA ALA A 141 -2.36 17.55 -15.71
C ALA A 141 -2.21 18.69 -14.68
N GLY A 142 -3.08 18.73 -13.67
CA GLY A 142 -3.03 19.73 -12.58
C GLY A 142 -2.07 19.38 -11.44
N LEU A 143 -1.50 18.17 -11.42
CA LEU A 143 -0.58 17.75 -10.37
C LEU A 143 0.76 18.44 -10.49
N ASN A 144 1.39 18.72 -9.34
CA ASN A 144 2.79 19.12 -9.32
C ASN A 144 3.70 17.96 -9.79
N ALA A 145 4.97 18.24 -10.09
CA ALA A 145 5.86 17.23 -10.66
C ALA A 145 6.08 16.00 -9.75
N TYR A 146 6.07 16.17 -8.43
CA TYR A 146 6.26 15.09 -7.47
C TYR A 146 5.01 14.20 -7.41
N ASP A 147 3.83 14.83 -7.26
CA ASP A 147 2.55 14.14 -7.24
C ASP A 147 2.29 13.40 -8.55
N LEU A 148 2.59 14.04 -9.69
CA LEU A 148 2.45 13.44 -11.02
C LEU A 148 3.31 12.19 -11.15
N CYS A 149 4.55 12.22 -10.67
CA CYS A 149 5.45 11.08 -10.68
C CYS A 149 4.85 9.90 -9.90
N VAL A 150 4.40 10.14 -8.67
CA VAL A 150 3.84 9.10 -7.80
C VAL A 150 2.54 8.54 -8.38
N VAL A 151 1.57 9.40 -8.69
CA VAL A 151 0.25 8.96 -9.15
C VAL A 151 0.35 8.23 -10.49
N SER A 152 1.08 8.77 -11.47
CA SER A 152 1.12 8.15 -12.80
C SER A 152 1.85 6.81 -12.83
N LEU A 153 2.92 6.63 -12.03
CA LEU A 153 3.64 5.36 -11.95
C LEU A 153 2.87 4.32 -11.15
N THR A 154 2.23 4.69 -10.04
CA THR A 154 1.39 3.78 -9.27
C THR A 154 0.16 3.34 -10.07
N GLU A 155 -0.54 4.28 -10.72
CA GLU A 155 -1.70 3.96 -11.57
C GLU A 155 -1.29 3.05 -12.75
N TRP A 156 -0.11 3.25 -13.32
CA TRP A 156 0.40 2.39 -14.39
C TRP A 156 0.77 0.98 -13.90
N LEU A 157 1.33 0.87 -12.68
CA LEU A 157 1.56 -0.43 -12.02
C LEU A 157 0.25 -1.18 -11.78
N ASP A 158 -0.77 -0.49 -11.24
CA ASP A 158 -2.10 -1.08 -11.02
C ASP A 158 -2.74 -1.54 -12.34
N TYR A 159 -2.60 -0.73 -13.40
CA TYR A 159 -3.05 -1.10 -14.75
C TYR A 159 -2.34 -2.35 -15.27
N GLU A 160 -1.03 -2.46 -15.06
CA GLU A 160 -0.23 -3.61 -15.48
C GLU A 160 -0.60 -4.91 -14.77
N GLU A 161 -1.09 -4.84 -13.54
CA GLU A 161 -1.55 -6.03 -12.81
C GLU A 161 -2.90 -6.54 -13.31
N GLN A 162 -3.73 -5.67 -13.87
CA GLN A 162 -5.06 -6.01 -14.36
C GLN A 162 -5.09 -6.33 -15.86
N GLU A 163 -4.15 -5.78 -16.63
CA GLU A 163 -4.16 -5.81 -18.08
C GLU A 163 -2.89 -6.48 -18.64
N PRO A 164 -2.99 -7.23 -19.76
CA PRO A 164 -1.81 -7.81 -20.35
C PRO A 164 -0.85 -6.72 -20.82
N PHE A 165 0.46 -6.98 -20.74
CA PHE A 165 1.50 -6.01 -21.11
C PHE A 165 1.31 -5.37 -22.50
N SER A 166 0.68 -6.09 -23.43
CA SER A 166 0.28 -5.56 -24.74
C SER A 166 -0.66 -4.36 -24.72
N SER A 167 -1.51 -4.24 -23.71
CA SER A 167 -2.38 -3.08 -23.47
C SER A 167 -1.59 -1.98 -22.74
N VAL A 168 -0.82 -2.40 -21.73
CA VAL A 168 -0.04 -1.53 -20.82
C VAL A 168 0.93 -0.60 -21.56
N ILE A 169 1.62 -1.11 -22.60
CA ILE A 169 2.54 -0.33 -23.43
C ILE A 169 1.88 0.80 -24.23
N HIS A 170 0.56 0.90 -24.21
CA HIS A 170 -0.22 1.96 -24.86
C HIS A 170 -0.87 2.92 -23.86
N TYR A 171 -0.86 2.59 -22.57
CA TYR A 171 -1.50 3.38 -21.52
C TYR A 171 -0.52 4.41 -20.96
N ASN A 172 -0.78 5.69 -21.24
CA ASN A 172 0.03 6.84 -20.79
C ASN A 172 1.55 6.69 -21.01
N THR A 173 1.96 5.99 -22.07
CA THR A 173 3.35 5.58 -22.31
C THR A 173 4.35 6.72 -22.22
N ASP A 174 4.08 7.84 -22.87
CA ASP A 174 4.97 9.01 -22.89
C ASP A 174 5.10 9.65 -21.50
N LEU A 175 4.02 9.65 -20.72
CA LEU A 175 4.02 10.18 -19.36
C LEU A 175 4.85 9.27 -18.44
N VAL A 176 4.52 7.99 -18.42
CA VAL A 176 5.12 6.99 -17.53
C VAL A 176 6.61 6.83 -17.78
N THR A 177 7.02 6.81 -19.05
CA THR A 177 8.45 6.68 -19.42
C THR A 177 9.27 7.89 -18.98
N ARG A 178 8.73 9.10 -19.06
CA ARG A 178 9.37 10.31 -18.49
C ARG A 178 9.49 10.25 -16.97
N GLN A 179 8.47 9.76 -16.27
CA GLN A 179 8.54 9.61 -14.82
C GLN A 179 9.55 8.52 -14.41
N MET A 180 9.64 7.43 -15.18
CA MET A 180 10.69 6.42 -14.97
C MET A 180 12.10 6.98 -15.14
N GLU A 181 12.32 7.84 -16.14
CA GLU A 181 13.60 8.55 -16.30
C GLU A 181 13.90 9.45 -15.10
N LEU A 182 12.90 10.17 -14.59
CA LEU A 182 13.02 11.06 -13.42
C LEU A 182 13.48 10.31 -12.16
N ILE A 183 12.96 9.11 -11.92
CA ILE A 183 13.35 8.28 -10.76
C ILE A 183 14.57 7.39 -11.03
N GLY A 184 15.31 7.65 -12.11
CA GLY A 184 16.57 6.96 -12.40
C GLY A 184 16.42 5.56 -13.00
N LEU A 185 15.33 5.30 -13.73
CA LEU A 185 15.06 4.03 -14.43
C LEU A 185 14.97 4.19 -15.97
N PRO A 186 15.97 4.82 -16.63
CA PRO A 186 15.92 5.05 -18.09
C PRO A 186 15.92 3.76 -18.92
N GLU A 187 16.45 2.66 -18.39
CA GLU A 187 16.44 1.37 -19.09
C GLU A 187 15.03 0.76 -19.17
N LEU A 188 14.24 0.85 -18.09
CA LEU A 188 12.85 0.39 -18.09
C LEU A 188 11.99 1.27 -19.00
N ALA A 189 12.19 2.60 -18.94
CA ALA A 189 11.55 3.54 -19.86
C ALA A 189 11.83 3.16 -21.32
N ARG A 190 13.09 2.87 -21.66
CA ARG A 190 13.49 2.43 -23.00
C ARG A 190 12.81 1.13 -23.41
N ASP A 191 12.71 0.14 -22.52
CA ASP A 191 12.06 -1.13 -22.82
C ASP A 191 10.56 -0.97 -23.14
N ILE A 192 9.86 -0.11 -22.41
CA ILE A 192 8.46 0.22 -22.67
C ILE A 192 8.34 0.97 -24.01
N CYS A 193 9.14 2.02 -24.25
CA CYS A 193 9.14 2.76 -25.51
C CYS A 193 9.44 1.84 -26.71
N CYS A 194 10.41 0.94 -26.58
CA CYS A 194 10.76 -0.01 -27.64
C CYS A 194 9.60 -0.96 -27.92
N SER A 195 8.94 -1.47 -26.87
CA SER A 195 7.78 -2.35 -26.98
C SER A 195 6.62 -1.65 -27.69
N ALA A 196 6.28 -0.42 -27.27
CA ALA A 196 5.25 0.41 -27.90
C ALA A 196 5.56 0.72 -29.37
N ALA A 197 6.81 1.07 -29.69
CA ALA A 197 7.24 1.36 -31.06
C ALA A 197 7.21 0.13 -31.98
N ILE A 198 7.51 -1.07 -31.45
CA ILE A 198 7.35 -2.33 -32.20
C ILE A 198 5.86 -2.60 -32.46
N ALA A 199 5.03 -2.52 -31.42
CA ALA A 199 3.58 -2.72 -31.54
C ALA A 199 2.95 -1.76 -32.55
N TRP A 200 3.31 -0.48 -32.50
CA TRP A 200 2.83 0.54 -33.45
C TRP A 200 3.26 0.23 -34.89
N ARG A 201 4.54 -0.10 -35.13
CA ARG A 201 5.04 -0.44 -36.48
C ARG A 201 4.32 -1.65 -37.06
N LYS A 202 4.15 -2.71 -36.27
CA LYS A 202 3.45 -3.93 -36.71
C LYS A 202 1.98 -3.65 -37.01
N ASN A 203 1.30 -2.89 -36.15
CA ASN A 203 -0.09 -2.46 -36.36
C ASN A 203 -0.29 -1.57 -37.59
N LYS A 204 0.68 -0.74 -37.94
CA LYS A 204 0.63 0.11 -39.15
C LYS A 204 0.90 -0.68 -40.44
N SER A 205 1.73 -1.72 -40.36
CA SER A 205 2.09 -2.56 -41.50
C SER A 205 0.98 -3.53 -41.94
N THR A 206 0.01 -3.81 -41.08
CA THR A 206 -1.16 -4.62 -41.42
C THR A 206 -2.21 -3.76 -42.15
N LYS A 207 -2.49 -4.11 -43.42
CA LYS A 207 -3.51 -3.44 -44.25
C LYS A 207 -4.85 -3.37 -43.48
N LYS A 208 -5.48 -2.19 -43.50
CA LYS A 208 -6.78 -1.88 -42.87
C LYS A 208 -7.82 -2.95 -43.26
N GLY A 209 -8.09 -3.86 -42.33
CA GLY A 209 -9.10 -4.91 -42.49
C GLY A 209 -9.27 -5.68 -41.19
N LYS A 210 -10.14 -5.17 -40.30
CA LYS A 210 -10.77 -5.86 -39.16
C LYS A 210 -9.90 -6.89 -38.41
N LEU A 211 -8.68 -6.55 -38.02
CA LEU A 211 -7.97 -7.36 -37.03
C LEU A 211 -8.63 -7.12 -35.66
N THR A 212 -9.13 -8.18 -35.03
CA THR A 212 -9.62 -8.13 -33.65
C THR A 212 -8.46 -7.80 -32.70
N GLY A 213 -8.75 -7.33 -31.48
CA GLY A 213 -7.71 -7.01 -30.49
C GLY A 213 -6.74 -8.18 -30.23
N THR A 214 -7.24 -9.41 -30.26
CA THR A 214 -6.45 -10.65 -30.13
C THR A 214 -5.50 -10.89 -31.30
N THR A 215 -5.91 -10.64 -32.54
CA THR A 215 -5.02 -10.78 -33.71
C THR A 215 -3.97 -9.67 -33.78
N ARG A 216 -4.23 -8.49 -33.24
CA ARG A 216 -3.22 -7.41 -33.16
C ARG A 216 -2.11 -7.75 -32.18
N THR A 217 -2.50 -8.29 -31.04
CA THR A 217 -1.60 -8.65 -29.95
C THR A 217 -0.61 -9.74 -30.36
N SER A 218 -1.07 -10.77 -31.09
CA SER A 218 -0.21 -11.86 -31.56
C SER A 218 0.86 -11.44 -32.58
N LEU A 219 0.68 -10.33 -33.30
CA LEU A 219 1.61 -9.86 -34.33
C LEU A 219 2.97 -9.43 -33.79
N TYR A 220 2.99 -8.80 -32.60
CA TYR A 220 4.24 -8.34 -31.98
C TYR A 220 4.72 -9.25 -30.84
N HIS A 221 3.88 -10.13 -30.31
CA HIS A 221 4.33 -11.15 -29.34
C HIS A 221 5.36 -12.13 -29.92
N ASN A 222 5.36 -12.34 -31.24
CA ASN A 222 6.37 -13.15 -31.92
C ASN A 222 7.68 -12.39 -32.20
N ASP A 223 7.71 -11.08 -32.01
CA ASP A 223 8.91 -10.28 -32.20
C ASP A 223 9.92 -10.56 -31.08
N LYS A 224 11.15 -10.93 -31.47
CA LYS A 224 12.22 -11.25 -30.51
C LYS A 224 12.52 -10.07 -29.59
N LYS A 225 12.59 -8.84 -30.12
CA LYS A 225 12.92 -7.65 -29.33
C LYS A 225 11.80 -7.30 -28.36
N PHE A 226 10.54 -7.52 -28.75
CA PHE A 226 9.39 -7.32 -27.88
C PHE A 226 9.45 -8.28 -26.67
N ARG A 227 9.67 -9.58 -26.92
CA ARG A 227 9.78 -10.58 -25.83
C ARG A 227 10.95 -10.32 -24.90
N GLU A 228 12.08 -9.87 -25.44
CA GLU A 228 13.25 -9.49 -24.64
C GLU A 228 12.96 -8.27 -23.75
N ALA A 229 12.29 -7.25 -24.28
CA ALA A 229 11.89 -6.07 -23.51
C ALA A 229 10.87 -6.41 -22.41
N LEU A 230 9.84 -7.21 -22.73
CA LEU A 230 8.90 -7.74 -21.74
C LEU A 230 9.62 -8.50 -20.62
N LYS A 231 10.54 -9.42 -20.97
CA LYS A 231 11.29 -10.20 -19.98
C LYS A 231 12.13 -9.31 -19.06
N ARG A 232 12.77 -8.27 -19.61
CA ARG A 232 13.55 -7.31 -18.82
C ARG A 232 12.64 -6.49 -17.91
N PHE A 233 11.51 -5.99 -18.43
CA PHE A 233 10.52 -5.29 -17.63
C PHE A 233 10.02 -6.14 -16.45
N SER A 234 9.54 -7.37 -16.71
CA SER A 234 9.03 -8.24 -15.64
C SER A 234 10.07 -8.56 -14.58
N LYS A 235 11.35 -8.71 -14.96
CA LYS A 235 12.45 -8.94 -14.01
C LYS A 235 12.72 -7.71 -13.13
N ASN A 236 12.52 -6.52 -13.68
CA ASN A 236 12.90 -5.26 -13.04
C ASN A 236 11.70 -4.48 -12.47
N LYS A 237 10.46 -5.00 -12.55
CA LYS A 237 9.26 -4.35 -11.99
C LYS A 237 9.44 -3.97 -10.52
N VAL A 238 10.07 -4.83 -9.72
CA VAL A 238 10.34 -4.55 -8.29
C VAL A 238 11.21 -3.30 -8.11
N LEU A 239 12.19 -3.07 -9.00
CA LEU A 239 13.04 -1.87 -8.95
C LEU A 239 12.23 -0.59 -9.15
N LEU A 240 11.12 -0.64 -9.91
CA LEU A 240 10.22 0.51 -10.07
C LEU A 240 9.60 0.94 -8.73
N ILE A 241 9.11 -0.04 -7.97
CA ILE A 241 8.52 0.22 -6.65
C ILE A 241 9.59 0.71 -5.67
N GLU A 242 10.78 0.12 -5.69
CA GLU A 242 11.89 0.53 -4.83
C GLU A 242 12.32 1.97 -5.12
N HIS A 243 12.57 2.31 -6.38
CA HIS A 243 12.97 3.66 -6.77
C HIS A 243 11.87 4.68 -6.51
N LEU A 244 10.60 4.30 -6.69
CA LEU A 244 9.49 5.19 -6.40
C LEU A 244 9.34 5.44 -4.89
N TYR A 245 9.51 4.41 -4.06
CA TYR A 245 9.56 4.56 -2.60
C TYR A 245 10.72 5.46 -2.16
N ASP A 246 11.91 5.25 -2.74
CA ASP A 246 13.11 6.03 -2.42
C ASP A 246 12.95 7.49 -2.90
N TYR A 247 12.32 7.71 -4.06
CA TYR A 247 11.95 9.03 -4.56
C TYR A 247 11.01 9.78 -3.60
N ILE A 248 9.96 9.12 -3.10
CA ILE A 248 9.05 9.71 -2.11
C ILE A 248 9.81 10.03 -0.82
N SER A 249 10.63 9.09 -0.36
CA SER A 249 11.43 9.21 0.86
C SER A 249 12.45 10.36 0.80
N ALA A 250 13.03 10.62 -0.37
CA ALA A 250 13.97 11.71 -0.58
C ALA A 250 13.30 13.09 -0.70
N ASN A 251 12.00 13.13 -1.05
CA ASN A 251 11.28 14.35 -1.38
C ASN A 251 10.08 14.62 -0.44
N GLN A 252 10.15 14.15 0.82
CA GLN A 252 9.04 14.24 1.79
C GLN A 252 8.44 15.64 1.96
N ALA A 253 9.28 16.69 1.88
CA ALA A 253 8.85 18.08 2.00
C ALA A 253 7.86 18.53 0.91
N HIS A 254 7.78 17.81 -0.21
CA HIS A 254 6.85 18.09 -1.30
C HIS A 254 5.51 17.38 -1.18
N PHE A 255 5.38 16.46 -0.22
CA PHE A 255 4.17 15.65 0.02
C PHE A 255 3.55 15.93 1.41
N SER A 256 3.93 17.04 2.03
CA SER A 256 3.51 17.46 3.39
C SER A 256 2.33 18.42 3.34
#